data_AF-A0A4R3GPI5-F1
#
_entry.id   AF-A0A4R3GPI5-F1
#
_cell.length_a   1.000
_cell.length_b   1.000
_cell.length_c   1.000
_cell.angle_alpha   90.00
_cell.angle_beta   90.00
_cell.angle_gamma   90.00
#
_symmetry.space_group_name_H-M   'P 1'
#
loop_
_entity.id
_entity.type
_entity.pdbx_description
1 polymer ?
#
loop_
_entity_poly.entity_id
_entity_poly.type
_entity_poly.pdbx_seq_one_letter_code
_entity_poly.pdbx_strand_id
1 'polypeptide(L)' 'MSSESTRLTSEAITLSAAAVLNALISVLGNKGLLSADEEREVYQAAAELIDAASGDDEDGTYELARELIELRMADI' A
#
# COMPACT_ATOMS: atom_id res chain seq x y z
N MET A 1 -19.57 0.26 -19.68
CA MET A 1 -18.20 0.86 -19.71
C MET A 1 -17.34 -0.07 -20.56
N SER A 2 -16.37 0.45 -21.33
CA SER A 2 -15.41 -0.42 -22.01
C SER A 2 -14.46 -1.06 -20.98
N SER A 3 -13.89 -2.22 -21.30
CA SER A 3 -12.86 -2.89 -20.47
C SER A 3 -11.68 -1.96 -20.17
N GLU A 4 -11.27 -1.16 -21.15
CA GLU A 4 -10.24 -0.13 -21.02
C GLU A 4 -10.60 0.96 -20.01
N SER A 5 -11.84 1.45 -20.04
CA SER A 5 -12.33 2.45 -19.08
C SER A 5 -12.38 1.91 -17.66
N THR A 6 -12.72 0.64 -17.47
CA THR A 6 -12.72 0.00 -16.15
C THR A 6 -11.29 -0.15 -15.61
N ARG A 7 -10.34 -0.59 -16.44
CA ARG A 7 -8.93 -0.71 -16.07
C ARG A 7 -8.33 0.64 -15.66
N LEU A 8 -8.52 1.67 -16.51
CA LEU A 8 -8.07 3.05 -16.22
C LEU A 8 -8.67 3.59 -14.92
N THR A 9 -9.94 3.31 -14.67
CA THR A 9 -10.61 3.74 -13.44
C THR A 9 -10.00 3.03 -12.22
N SER A 10 -9.77 1.72 -12.31
CA SER A 10 -9.14 0.94 -11.24
C SER A 10 -7.72 1.44 -10.94
N GLU A 11 -6.90 1.65 -11.96
CA GLU A 11 -5.54 2.19 -11.82
C GLU A 11 -5.54 3.59 -11.20
N ALA A 12 -6.46 4.47 -11.64
CA ALA A 12 -6.60 5.81 -11.07
C ALA A 12 -7.03 5.79 -9.59
N ILE A 13 -7.93 4.87 -9.21
CA ILE A 13 -8.34 4.68 -7.81
C ILE A 13 -7.15 4.22 -6.97
N THR A 14 -6.42 3.19 -7.43
CA THR A 14 -5.25 2.67 -6.72
C THR A 14 -4.17 3.74 -6.56
N LEU A 15 -3.85 4.47 -7.64
CA LEU A 15 -2.85 5.54 -7.60
C LEU A 15 -3.28 6.67 -6.66
N SER A 16 -4.56 7.07 -6.70
CA SER A 16 -5.09 8.10 -5.81
C SER A 16 -5.02 7.67 -4.35
N ALA A 17 -5.38 6.42 -4.04
CA ALA A 17 -5.33 5.90 -2.67
C ALA A 17 -3.89 5.87 -2.14
N ALA A 18 -2.94 5.38 -2.95
CA ALA A 18 -1.53 5.34 -2.60
C ALA A 18 -0.95 6.73 -2.33
N ALA A 19 -1.28 7.72 -3.18
CA ALA A 19 -0.82 9.10 -3.01
C ALA A 19 -1.37 9.73 -1.72
N VAL A 20 -2.65 9.50 -1.41
CA VAL A 20 -3.27 10.00 -0.18
C VAL A 20 -2.65 9.35 1.06
N LEU A 21 -2.40 8.04 1.05
CA LEU A 21 -1.76 7.34 2.15
C LEU A 21 -0.35 7.86 2.42
N ASN A 22 0.48 8.00 1.39
CA ASN A 22 1.84 8.53 1.53
C ASN A 22 1.83 9.96 2.09
N ALA A 23 0.91 10.80 1.61
CA ALA A 23 0.75 12.16 2.14
C ALA A 23 0.33 12.14 3.62
N LEU A 24 -0.57 11.24 4.02
CA LEU A 24 -1.00 11.08 5.40
C LEU A 24 0.17 10.67 6.32
N ILE A 25 0.92 9.62 5.95
CA ILE A 25 2.09 9.15 6.71
C ILE A 25 3.10 10.30 6.87
N SER A 26 3.41 11.00 5.78
CA SER A 26 4.32 12.15 5.81
C SER A 26 3.82 13.27 6.74
N VAL A 27 2.51 13.58 6.72
CA VAL A 27 1.91 14.59 7.59
C VAL A 27 1.97 14.17 9.07
N LEU A 28 1.74 12.90 9.37
CA LEU A 28 1.80 12.37 10.74
C LEU A 28 3.24 12.39 11.27
N GLY A 29 4.21 11.94 10.48
CA GLY A 29 5.63 12.00 10.82
C GLY A 29 6.12 13.44 11.05
N ASN A 30 5.78 14.37 10.15
CA ASN A 30 6.13 15.78 10.29
C ASN A 30 5.51 16.46 11.53
N LYS A 31 4.37 15.94 12.02
CA LYS A 31 3.74 16.42 13.27
C LYS A 31 4.29 15.73 14.52
N GLY A 32 5.21 14.77 14.37
CA GLY A 32 5.72 13.94 15.47
C GLY A 32 4.66 13.02 16.07
N LEU A 33 3.61 12.71 15.32
CA LEU A 33 2.54 11.78 15.73
C LEU A 33 2.81 10.34 15.31
N LEU A 34 3.85 10.14 14.51
CA LEU A 34 4.32 8.84 14.05
C LEU A 34 5.85 8.87 14.08
N SER A 35 6.44 8.03 14.91
CA SER A 35 7.87 7.74 14.90
C SER A 35 8.23 6.80 13.74
N ALA A 36 9.53 6.66 13.44
CA ALA A 36 9.99 5.74 12.40
C ALA A 36 9.63 4.27 12.70
N ASP A 37 9.66 3.88 13.98
CA ASP A 37 9.26 2.53 14.41
C ASP A 37 7.75 2.32 14.21
N GLU A 38 6.92 3.30 14.59
CA GLU A 38 5.46 3.24 14.36
C GLU A 38 5.12 3.29 12.86
N GLU A 39 5.89 4.03 12.05
CA GLU A 39 5.75 3.99 10.59
C GLU A 39 6.05 2.59 10.05
N ARG A 40 7.11 1.95 10.55
CA ARG A 40 7.46 0.56 10.21
C ARG A 40 6.33 -0.42 10.59
N GLU A 41 5.74 -0.25 11.76
CA GLU A 41 4.59 -1.05 12.22
C GLU A 41 3.37 -0.90 11.30
N VAL A 42 3.10 0.31 10.78
CA VAL A 42 2.01 0.53 9.82
C VAL A 42 2.24 -0.27 8.54
N TYR A 43 3.45 -0.22 7.98
CA TYR A 43 3.78 -0.99 6.78
C TYR A 43 3.76 -2.50 7.05
N GLN A 44 4.21 -2.95 8.21
CA GLN A 44 4.16 -4.36 8.59
C GLN A 44 2.70 -4.86 8.70
N ALA A 45 1.84 -4.09 9.37
CA ALA A 45 0.41 -4.42 9.47
C ALA A 45 -0.26 -4.46 8.08
N ALA A 46 0.15 -3.58 7.15
CA ALA A 46 -0.33 -3.62 5.78
C ALA A 46 0.08 -4.91 5.04
N ALA A 47 1.33 -5.36 5.21
CA ALA A 47 1.80 -6.61 4.62
C ALA A 47 1.03 -7.83 5.19
N GLU A 48 0.79 -7.86 6.50
CA GLU A 48 0.00 -8.92 7.15
C GLU A 48 -1.45 -8.96 6.65
N LEU A 49 -2.05 -7.80 6.37
CA LEU A 49 -3.40 -7.72 5.77
C LEU A 49 -3.44 -8.24 4.33
N ILE A 50 -2.38 -7.98 3.55
CA ILE A 50 -2.24 -8.52 2.19
C ILE A 50 -2.09 -10.04 2.24
N ASP A 51 -1.23 -10.57 3.11
CA ASP A 51 -1.05 -12.00 3.32
C ASP A 51 -2.35 -12.69 3.78
N ALA A 52 -3.12 -12.05 4.67
CA ALA A 52 -4.40 -12.59 5.12
C ALA A 52 -5.45 -12.61 4.01
N ALA A 53 -5.34 -11.70 3.03
CA ALA A 53 -6.25 -11.58 1.90
C ALA A 53 -5.81 -12.41 0.68
N SER A 54 -4.57 -12.91 0.64
CA SER A 54 -3.95 -13.47 -0.56
C SER A 54 -4.58 -14.79 -1.02
N GLY A 55 -5.24 -15.56 -0.15
CA GLY A 55 -5.97 -16.77 -0.54
C GLY A 55 -5.17 -17.69 -1.49
N ASP A 56 -5.82 -18.19 -2.54
CA ASP A 56 -5.15 -18.71 -3.74
C ASP A 56 -4.94 -17.54 -4.72
N ASP A 57 -3.81 -16.83 -4.58
CA ASP A 57 -3.43 -15.72 -5.48
C ASP A 57 -2.95 -16.27 -6.83
N GLU A 58 -3.88 -16.72 -7.67
CA GLU A 58 -3.56 -17.29 -9.00
C GLU A 58 -2.85 -16.28 -9.92
N ASP A 59 -3.08 -14.98 -9.72
CA ASP A 59 -2.59 -13.89 -10.57
C ASP A 59 -1.31 -13.20 -10.02
N GLY A 60 -0.84 -13.56 -8.82
CA GLY A 60 0.35 -12.98 -8.18
C GLY A 60 0.21 -11.50 -7.76
N THR A 61 -1.03 -11.00 -7.67
CA THR A 61 -1.28 -9.58 -7.38
C THR A 61 -1.00 -9.24 -5.92
N TYR A 62 -1.31 -10.15 -5.00
CA TYR A 62 -1.06 -9.97 -3.58
C TYR A 62 0.43 -10.14 -3.27
N GLU A 63 1.13 -11.08 -3.93
CA GLU A 63 2.58 -11.22 -3.82
C GLU A 63 3.29 -9.92 -4.23
N LEU A 64 2.96 -9.36 -5.40
CA LEU A 64 3.54 -8.09 -5.84
C LEU A 64 3.20 -6.92 -4.89
N ALA A 65 1.97 -6.86 -4.39
CA ALA A 65 1.57 -5.83 -3.44
C ALA A 65 2.40 -5.90 -2.14
N ARG A 66 2.66 -7.11 -1.65
CA ARG A 66 3.51 -7.35 -0.47
C ARG A 66 4.95 -6.92 -0.73
N GLU A 67 5.55 -7.31 -1.85
CA GLU A 67 6.93 -6.92 -2.20
C GLU A 67 7.09 -5.40 -2.25
N LEU A 68 6.11 -4.68 -2.79
CA LEU A 68 6.12 -3.22 -2.84
C LEU A 68 6.06 -2.59 -1.44
N ILE A 69 5.32 -3.18 -0.51
CA ILE A 69 5.27 -2.74 0.89
C ILE A 69 6.61 -2.98 1.58
N GLU A 70 7.20 -4.17 1.41
CA GLU A 70 8.49 -4.53 1.99
C GLU A 70 9.63 -3.64 1.47
N LEU A 71 9.63 -3.34 0.16
CA LEU A 71 10.57 -2.41 -0.45
C LEU A 71 10.45 -1.02 0.19
N ARG A 72 9.22 -0.51 0.35
CA ARG A 72 9.00 0.79 0.96
C ARG A 72 9.47 0.84 2.42
N MET A 73 9.28 -0.26 3.15
CA MET A 73 9.71 -0.39 4.54
C MET A 73 11.24 -0.41 4.70
N ALA A 74 11.97 -0.88 3.69
CA ALA A 74 13.44 -0.86 3.69
C ALA A 74 14.03 0.56 3.56
N ASP A 75 13.23 1.52 3.08
CA ASP A 75 13.62 2.93 2.91
C ASP A 75 13.33 3.82 4.13
N ILE A 76 12.83 3.24 5.23
CA ILE A 76 12.51 3.90 6.51
C ILE A 76 13.64 3.65 7.51
#